data_AF-K5VHM5-F1
#
_entry.id   AF-K5VHM5-F1
#
_cell.length_a   1.000
_cell.length_b   1.000
_cell.length_c   1.000
_cell.angle_alpha   90.00
_cell.angle_beta   90.00
_cell.angle_gamma   90.00
#
_symmetry.space_group_name_H-M   'P 1'
#
loop_
_entity.id
_entity.type
_entity.pdbx_description
1 polymer ?
#
loop_
_entity_poly.entity_id
_entity_poly.type
_entity_poly.pdbx_seq_one_letter_code
_entity_poly.pdbx_strand_id
1 'polypeptide(L)'
;MIENVSESADELETIMGRVSTAFERAWEAYSEERKPSRHGKKWWNEDCKRVYQEMGENGGPRNREMRNKMRKTLRVARRQYFDKQIHNMASDRKRPWDLMPWTRERKMPAVEAILDSEGNSCNTEEKLFETLHKTYNAADNREVDVSSMYREIEEFEEREWVKFSVQEFHDAVKNCAKNTAPGPDHVSWRLWKRFVTDDTVCQFVTKVANACFC
;
A
#
# COMPACT_ATOMS: atom_id res chain seq x y z
N MET A 1 36.84 -0.03 18.00
CA MET A 1 37.39 1.32 18.21
C MET A 1 36.42 2.29 17.56
N ILE A 2 35.73 3.09 18.36
CA ILE A 2 34.74 4.07 17.88
C ILE A 2 35.55 5.24 17.34
N GLU A 3 35.65 5.38 16.02
CA GLU A 3 36.05 6.65 15.43
C GLU A 3 34.93 7.65 15.69
N ASN A 4 35.07 8.39 16.79
CA ASN A 4 34.37 9.65 17.02
C ASN A 4 34.85 10.63 15.96
N VAL A 5 34.20 10.59 14.79
CA VAL A 5 34.19 11.74 13.89
C VAL A 5 33.31 12.77 14.59
N SER A 6 33.97 13.69 15.28
CA SER A 6 33.40 14.98 15.67
C SER A 6 32.95 15.70 14.40
N GLU A 7 31.75 15.39 13.91
CA GLU A 7 31.03 16.31 13.04
C GLU A 7 30.83 17.58 13.84
N SER A 8 31.48 18.65 13.38
CA SER A 8 31.25 19.97 13.95
C SER A 8 29.77 20.32 13.80
N ALA A 9 29.19 21.04 14.77
CA ALA A 9 27.78 21.43 14.71
C ALA A 9 27.43 22.14 13.39
N ASP A 10 28.38 22.90 12.85
CA ASP A 10 28.28 23.61 11.58
C ASP A 10 28.15 22.67 10.36
N GLU A 11 28.82 21.51 10.37
CA GLU A 11 28.70 20.50 9.31
C GLU A 11 27.33 19.82 9.35
N LEU A 12 26.81 19.52 10.54
CA LEU A 12 25.47 18.96 10.71
C LEU A 12 24.40 19.95 10.25
N GLU A 13 24.50 21.23 10.62
CA GLU A 13 23.59 22.27 10.15
C GLU A 13 23.64 22.41 8.62
N THR A 14 24.84 22.34 8.04
CA THR A 14 25.01 22.40 6.58
C THR A 14 24.35 21.21 5.87
N ILE A 15 24.53 20.00 6.40
CA ILE A 15 23.92 18.78 5.86
C ILE A 15 22.39 18.85 6.01
N MET A 16 21.90 19.22 7.20
CA MET A 16 20.46 19.39 7.43
C MET A 16 19.85 20.44 6.51
N GLY A 17 20.53 21.57 6.28
CA GLY A 17 20.09 22.59 5.33
C GLY A 17 19.96 22.03 3.90
N ARG A 18 20.91 21.22 3.45
CA ARG A 18 20.85 20.54 2.14
C ARG A 18 19.70 19.55 2.07
N VAL A 19 19.50 18.73 3.11
CA VAL A 19 18.37 17.80 3.17
C VAL A 19 17.05 18.58 3.13
N SER A 20 16.88 19.61 3.95
CA SER A 20 15.66 20.43 3.99
C SER A 20 15.36 21.07 2.63
N THR A 21 16.35 21.66 1.97
CA THR A 21 16.15 22.26 0.64
C THR A 21 15.82 21.22 -0.43
N ALA A 22 16.40 20.01 -0.36
CA ALA A 22 16.02 18.90 -1.24
C ALA A 22 14.57 18.45 -0.99
N PHE A 23 14.16 18.43 0.28
CA PHE A 23 12.80 18.14 0.70
C PHE A 23 11.80 19.18 0.19
N GLU A 24 12.06 20.46 0.40
CA GLU A 24 11.23 21.58 -0.05
C GLU A 24 11.04 21.56 -1.57
N ARG A 25 12.14 21.43 -2.34
CA ARG A 25 12.08 21.39 -3.81
C ARG A 25 11.23 20.23 -4.33
N ALA A 26 11.39 19.04 -3.75
CA ALA A 26 10.58 17.91 -4.19
C ALA A 26 9.13 18.03 -3.72
N TRP A 27 8.91 18.61 -2.54
CA TRP A 27 7.58 18.88 -2.05
C TRP A 27 6.85 19.83 -3.00
N GLU A 28 7.39 21.02 -3.28
CA GLU A 28 6.78 21.99 -4.19
C GLU A 28 6.52 21.42 -5.58
N ALA A 29 7.44 20.62 -6.13
CA ALA A 29 7.30 20.07 -7.47
C ALA A 29 6.26 18.94 -7.58
N TYR A 30 6.00 18.20 -6.50
CA TYR A 30 5.22 16.95 -6.56
C TYR A 30 4.07 16.85 -5.55
N SER A 31 3.92 17.82 -4.65
CA SER A 31 2.78 17.91 -3.73
C SER A 31 1.54 18.33 -4.51
N GLU A 32 0.88 17.37 -5.13
CA GLU A 32 -0.45 17.58 -5.67
C GLU A 32 -1.50 17.37 -4.58
N GLU A 33 -2.50 18.25 -4.51
CA GLU A 33 -3.72 17.93 -3.78
C GLU A 33 -4.30 16.63 -4.32
N ARG A 34 -4.56 15.65 -3.43
CA ARG A 34 -5.17 14.38 -3.82
C ARG A 34 -6.53 14.65 -4.47
N LYS A 35 -6.58 14.52 -5.78
CA LYS A 35 -7.85 14.56 -6.54
C LYS A 35 -8.73 13.38 -6.10
N PRO A 36 -10.04 13.59 -5.87
CA PRO A 36 -10.96 12.51 -5.58
C PRO A 36 -10.87 11.44 -6.67
N SER A 37 -10.55 10.19 -6.29
CA SER A 37 -10.41 9.12 -7.27
C SER A 37 -11.76 8.81 -7.93
N ARG A 38 -11.75 8.17 -9.10
CA ARG A 38 -12.97 7.63 -9.75
C ARG A 38 -13.73 6.64 -8.86
N HIS A 39 -13.03 5.99 -7.92
CA HIS A 39 -13.58 5.08 -6.91
C HIS A 39 -13.92 5.79 -5.59
N GLY A 40 -13.72 7.11 -5.53
CA GLY A 40 -14.16 7.95 -4.44
C GLY A 40 -15.67 7.82 -4.23
N LYS A 41 -16.10 8.08 -3.00
CA LYS A 41 -17.52 7.97 -2.65
C LYS A 41 -18.28 9.06 -3.38
N LYS A 42 -19.05 8.71 -4.41
CA LYS A 42 -19.79 9.66 -5.27
C LYS A 42 -20.80 10.54 -4.52
N TRP A 43 -21.22 10.11 -3.33
CA TRP A 43 -22.10 10.88 -2.45
C TRP A 43 -21.35 11.92 -1.60
N TRP A 44 -20.01 11.91 -1.60
CA TRP A 44 -19.20 12.90 -0.90
C TRP A 44 -19.31 14.26 -1.58
N ASN A 45 -19.70 15.28 -0.83
CA ASN A 45 -19.92 16.64 -1.31
C ASN A 45 -19.09 17.66 -0.50
N GLU A 46 -19.17 18.94 -0.87
CA GLU A 46 -18.42 20.02 -0.20
C GLU A 46 -18.76 20.15 1.29
N ASP A 47 -20.00 19.86 1.70
CA ASP A 47 -20.38 19.87 3.12
C ASP A 47 -19.62 18.79 3.91
N CYS A 48 -19.42 17.61 3.33
CA CYS A 48 -18.61 16.57 3.94
C CYS A 48 -17.14 17.01 4.05
N LYS A 49 -16.60 17.69 3.02
CA LYS A 49 -15.22 18.21 3.01
C LYS A 49 -15.03 19.25 4.11
N ARG A 50 -15.94 20.23 4.20
CA ARG A 50 -15.91 21.31 5.21
C ARG A 50 -15.92 20.75 6.63
N VAL A 51 -16.86 19.86 6.94
CA VAL A 51 -16.95 19.27 8.29
C VAL A 51 -15.76 18.36 8.61
N TYR A 52 -15.16 17.71 7.60
CA TYR A 52 -13.93 16.94 7.79
C TYR A 52 -12.74 17.82 8.15
N GLN A 53 -12.57 18.97 7.48
CA GLN A 53 -11.53 19.94 7.79
C GLN A 53 -11.72 20.54 9.19
N GLU A 54 -12.93 21.01 9.50
CA GLU A 54 -13.27 21.55 10.83
C GLU A 54 -12.97 20.52 11.94
N MET A 55 -13.26 19.24 11.70
CA MET A 55 -12.97 18.18 12.66
C MET A 55 -11.47 17.98 12.85
N GLY A 56 -10.66 18.10 11.80
CA GLY A 56 -9.19 18.04 11.90
C GLY A 56 -8.63 19.14 12.79
N GLU A 57 -9.14 20.37 12.63
CA GLU A 57 -8.73 21.55 13.41
C GLU A 57 -9.17 21.47 14.88
N ASN A 58 -10.34 20.89 15.16
CA ASN A 58 -10.97 20.91 16.50
C ASN A 58 -10.77 19.63 17.32
N GLY A 59 -9.56 19.04 17.27
CA GLY A 59 -9.18 17.89 18.10
C GLY A 59 -9.54 16.52 17.49
N GLY A 60 -9.81 16.48 16.19
CA GLY A 60 -9.96 15.25 15.43
C GLY A 60 -11.15 14.38 15.85
N PRO A 61 -11.11 13.07 15.54
CA PRO A 61 -12.17 12.13 15.89
C PRO A 61 -12.38 11.94 17.40
N ARG A 62 -11.42 12.35 18.24
CA ARG A 62 -11.51 12.28 19.70
C ARG A 62 -12.59 13.23 20.22
N ASN A 63 -12.73 14.41 19.62
CA ASN A 63 -13.82 15.34 19.94
C ASN A 63 -15.18 14.74 19.58
N ARG A 64 -16.02 14.49 20.61
CA ARG A 64 -17.34 13.84 20.45
C ARG A 64 -18.31 14.68 19.65
N GLU A 65 -18.29 15.99 19.81
CA GLU A 65 -19.19 16.90 19.11
C GLU A 65 -18.89 16.91 17.62
N MET A 66 -17.62 17.10 17.26
CA MET A 66 -17.17 17.08 15.86
C MET A 66 -17.42 15.74 15.19
N ARG A 67 -17.20 14.64 15.91
CA ARG A 67 -17.53 13.29 15.44
C ARG A 67 -19.03 13.14 15.15
N ASN A 68 -19.90 13.67 16.01
CA ASN A 68 -21.35 13.63 15.83
C ASN A 68 -21.80 14.52 14.66
N LYS A 69 -21.24 15.73 14.55
CA LYS A 69 -21.47 16.66 13.43
C LYS A 69 -21.11 15.99 12.11
N MET A 70 -19.92 15.39 12.03
CA MET A 70 -19.47 14.63 10.87
C MET A 70 -20.43 13.49 10.52
N ARG A 71 -20.81 12.66 11.50
CA ARG A 71 -21.75 11.55 11.27
C ARG A 71 -23.10 12.04 10.73
N LYS A 72 -23.62 13.15 11.24
CA LYS A 72 -24.89 13.76 10.79
C LYS A 72 -24.76 14.23 9.35
N THR A 73 -23.72 14.99 9.01
CA THR A 73 -23.48 15.49 7.65
C THR A 73 -23.32 14.34 6.65
N LEU A 74 -22.53 13.33 6.99
CA LEU A 74 -22.37 12.13 6.16
C LEU A 74 -23.70 11.40 5.92
N ARG A 75 -24.56 11.31 6.94
CA ARG A 75 -25.88 10.69 6.81
C ARG A 75 -26.77 11.47 5.84
N VAL A 76 -26.79 12.79 5.95
CA VAL A 76 -27.57 13.68 5.08
C VAL A 76 -27.07 13.60 3.63
N ALA A 77 -25.77 13.74 3.40
CA ALA A 77 -25.19 13.70 2.06
C ALA A 77 -25.44 12.35 1.36
N ARG A 78 -25.27 11.23 2.08
CA ARG A 78 -25.62 9.90 1.56
C ARG A 78 -27.08 9.82 1.16
N ARG A 79 -27.99 10.25 2.05
CA ARG A 79 -29.42 10.16 1.81
C ARG A 79 -29.83 10.98 0.59
N GLN A 80 -29.41 12.24 0.51
CA GLN A 80 -29.69 13.12 -0.64
C GLN A 80 -29.18 12.52 -1.95
N TYR A 81 -27.97 11.94 -1.95
CA TYR A 81 -27.42 11.29 -3.13
C TYR A 81 -28.26 10.09 -3.59
N PHE A 82 -28.58 9.18 -2.67
CA PHE A 82 -29.35 7.97 -3.01
C PHE A 82 -30.80 8.30 -3.35
N ASP A 83 -31.44 9.24 -2.65
CA ASP A 83 -32.81 9.69 -2.98
C ASP A 83 -32.85 10.28 -4.40
N LYS A 84 -31.84 11.05 -4.81
CA LYS A 84 -31.70 11.54 -6.19
C LYS A 84 -31.52 10.40 -7.19
N GLN A 85 -30.72 9.38 -6.88
CA GLN A 85 -30.58 8.20 -7.75
C GLN A 85 -31.90 7.44 -7.89
N ILE A 86 -32.61 7.21 -6.79
CA ILE A 86 -33.92 6.54 -6.77
C ILE A 86 -34.92 7.31 -7.63
N HIS A 87 -35.00 8.64 -7.47
CA HIS A 87 -35.89 9.48 -8.26
C HIS A 87 -35.56 9.41 -9.76
N ASN A 88 -34.29 9.57 -10.14
CA ASN A 88 -33.85 9.47 -11.53
C ASN A 88 -34.17 8.08 -12.14
N MET A 89 -34.08 7.01 -11.35
CA MET A 89 -34.40 5.66 -11.82
C MET A 89 -35.89 5.44 -12.01
N ALA A 90 -36.71 5.93 -11.07
CA ALA A 90 -38.16 5.82 -11.13
C ALA A 90 -38.73 6.60 -12.33
N SER A 91 -38.17 7.78 -12.59
CA SER A 91 -38.65 8.68 -13.65
C SER A 91 -38.06 8.36 -15.03
N ASP A 92 -36.73 8.26 -15.14
CA ASP A 92 -36.06 8.26 -16.45
C ASP A 92 -35.79 6.85 -17.00
N ARG A 93 -35.24 5.95 -16.16
CA ARG A 93 -34.69 4.65 -16.62
C ARG A 93 -35.64 3.47 -16.46
N LYS A 94 -36.63 3.54 -15.55
CA LYS A 94 -37.64 2.50 -15.23
C LYS A 94 -37.11 1.08 -14.97
N ARG A 95 -35.79 0.90 -14.81
CA ARG A 95 -35.11 -0.38 -14.56
C ARG A 95 -34.26 -0.29 -13.29
N PRO A 96 -34.83 -0.63 -12.13
CA PRO A 96 -34.11 -0.53 -10.85
C PRO A 96 -32.84 -1.39 -10.79
N TRP A 97 -32.80 -2.50 -11.51
CA TRP A 97 -31.68 -3.45 -11.54
C TRP A 97 -30.43 -2.93 -12.24
N ASP A 98 -30.49 -1.89 -13.09
CA ASP A 98 -29.32 -1.38 -13.82
C ASP A 98 -28.25 -0.75 -12.91
N LEU A 99 -28.59 -0.42 -11.65
CA LEU A 99 -27.61 0.05 -10.66
C LEU A 99 -26.70 -1.05 -10.15
N MET A 100 -27.17 -2.28 -10.12
CA MET A 100 -26.47 -3.35 -9.43
C MET A 100 -25.33 -3.86 -10.30
N PRO A 101 -24.07 -3.93 -9.81
CA PRO A 101 -22.98 -4.46 -10.61
C PRO A 101 -23.19 -5.93 -11.04
N TRP A 102 -23.96 -6.71 -10.27
CA TRP A 102 -24.19 -8.14 -10.51
C TRP A 102 -25.25 -8.43 -11.59
N THR A 103 -26.08 -7.46 -11.95
CA THR A 103 -27.08 -7.57 -13.04
C THR A 103 -26.49 -7.20 -14.40
N ARG A 104 -25.29 -6.61 -14.40
CA ARG A 104 -24.53 -6.36 -15.63
C ARG A 104 -24.06 -7.71 -16.19
N GLU A 105 -23.95 -7.76 -17.51
CA GLU A 105 -23.36 -8.90 -18.19
C GLU A 105 -21.98 -9.22 -17.58
N ARG A 106 -21.87 -10.40 -16.96
CA ARG A 106 -20.61 -10.87 -16.44
C ARG A 106 -19.77 -11.25 -17.64
N LYS A 107 -18.66 -10.55 -17.84
CA LYS A 107 -17.61 -11.05 -18.74
C LYS A 107 -17.14 -12.37 -18.15
N MET A 108 -17.47 -13.46 -18.80
CA MET A 108 -16.85 -14.74 -18.48
C MET A 108 -15.34 -14.51 -18.61
N PRO A 109 -14.53 -14.89 -17.59
CA PRO A 109 -13.08 -14.88 -17.79
C PRO A 109 -12.79 -15.71 -19.04
N ALA A 110 -11.78 -15.32 -19.83
CA ALA A 110 -11.24 -16.22 -20.81
C ALA A 110 -10.75 -17.43 -20.03
N VAL A 111 -11.52 -18.52 -20.01
CA VAL A 111 -11.17 -19.72 -19.27
C VAL A 111 -9.93 -20.26 -19.96
N GLU A 112 -8.78 -20.13 -19.31
CA GLU A 112 -7.56 -20.77 -19.76
C GLU A 112 -7.78 -22.28 -19.73
N ALA A 113 -7.45 -22.96 -20.82
CA ALA A 113 -7.55 -24.41 -20.87
C ALA A 113 -6.61 -25.00 -19.81
N ILE A 114 -7.08 -25.99 -19.06
CA ILE A 114 -6.21 -26.74 -18.14
C ILE A 114 -5.16 -27.44 -18.98
N LEU A 115 -3.89 -27.15 -18.68
CA LEU A 115 -2.74 -27.71 -19.38
C LEU A 115 -2.17 -28.89 -18.59
N ASP A 116 -1.70 -29.91 -19.30
CA ASP A 116 -0.90 -30.98 -18.70
C ASP A 116 0.52 -30.48 -18.33
N SER A 117 1.31 -31.33 -17.68
CA SER A 117 2.70 -31.03 -17.31
C SER A 117 3.61 -30.72 -18.52
N GLU A 118 3.17 -31.05 -19.73
CA GLU A 118 3.88 -30.82 -20.99
C GLU A 118 3.36 -29.57 -21.72
N GLY A 119 2.35 -28.89 -21.17
CA GLY A 119 1.78 -27.66 -21.73
C GLY A 119 0.68 -27.88 -22.77
N ASN A 120 0.19 -29.12 -22.98
CA ASN A 120 -0.91 -29.39 -23.90
C ASN A 120 -2.27 -29.22 -23.24
N SER A 121 -3.27 -28.76 -23.99
CA SER A 121 -4.64 -28.62 -23.48
C SER A 121 -5.31 -29.97 -23.20
N CYS A 122 -5.92 -30.08 -22.02
CA CYS A 122 -6.71 -31.24 -21.60
C CYS A 122 -8.13 -31.12 -22.15
N ASN A 123 -8.36 -31.64 -23.35
CA ASN A 123 -9.66 -31.55 -24.04
C ASN A 123 -10.58 -32.77 -23.80
N THR A 124 -10.11 -33.80 -23.12
CA THR A 124 -10.87 -35.01 -22.77
C THR A 124 -11.02 -35.13 -21.26
N GLU A 125 -12.16 -35.65 -20.80
CA GLU A 125 -12.48 -35.77 -19.38
C GLU A 125 -11.48 -36.65 -18.62
N GLU A 126 -11.08 -37.77 -19.23
CA GLU A 126 -10.06 -38.69 -18.68
C GLU A 126 -8.72 -37.98 -18.46
N LYS A 127 -8.26 -37.21 -19.45
CA LYS A 127 -6.98 -36.50 -19.38
C LYS A 127 -7.03 -35.35 -18.36
N LEU A 128 -8.18 -34.69 -18.23
CA LEU A 128 -8.42 -33.67 -17.23
C LEU A 128 -8.41 -34.25 -15.82
N PHE A 129 -9.08 -35.39 -15.60
CA PHE A 129 -9.07 -36.10 -14.33
C PHE A 129 -7.65 -36.54 -13.95
N GLU A 130 -6.91 -37.18 -14.85
CA GLU A 130 -5.54 -37.61 -14.56
C GLU A 130 -4.61 -36.45 -14.22
N THR A 131 -4.73 -35.34 -14.97
CA THR A 131 -3.91 -34.15 -14.74
C THR A 131 -4.18 -33.57 -13.36
N LEU A 132 -5.45 -33.40 -12.98
CA LEU A 132 -5.83 -32.92 -11.65
C LEU A 132 -5.44 -33.92 -10.55
N HIS A 133 -5.63 -35.21 -10.78
CA HIS A 133 -5.29 -36.24 -9.81
C HIS A 133 -3.78 -36.26 -9.52
N LYS A 134 -2.95 -36.16 -10.58
CA LYS A 134 -1.49 -36.04 -10.44
C LYS A 134 -1.07 -34.77 -9.73
N THR A 135 -1.66 -33.62 -10.04
CA THR A 135 -1.25 -32.35 -9.40
C THR A 135 -1.58 -32.32 -7.91
N TYR A 136 -2.78 -32.76 -7.51
CA TYR A 136 -3.19 -32.70 -6.11
C TYR A 136 -2.63 -33.83 -5.25
N ASN A 137 -2.33 -35.00 -5.84
CA ASN A 137 -1.83 -36.17 -5.10
C ASN A 137 -0.36 -36.49 -5.40
N ALA A 138 0.41 -35.54 -5.97
CA ALA A 138 1.83 -35.72 -6.30
C ALA A 138 2.70 -36.15 -5.10
N ALA A 139 2.28 -35.82 -3.88
CA ALA A 139 3.01 -36.10 -2.65
C ALA A 139 2.46 -37.28 -1.84
N ASP A 140 1.42 -37.96 -2.32
CA ASP A 140 0.68 -38.98 -1.54
C ASP A 140 1.57 -40.17 -1.11
N ASN A 141 2.57 -40.51 -1.93
CA ASN A 141 3.51 -41.60 -1.66
C ASN A 141 4.88 -41.11 -1.14
N ARG A 142 5.02 -39.84 -0.75
CA ARG A 142 6.28 -39.33 -0.22
C ARG A 142 6.36 -39.65 1.27
N GLU A 143 7.26 -40.54 1.64
CA GLU A 143 7.56 -40.79 3.06
C GLU A 143 7.98 -39.48 3.74
N VAL A 144 7.26 -39.12 4.79
CA VAL A 144 7.57 -37.94 5.60
C VAL A 144 8.61 -38.36 6.63
N ASP A 145 9.86 -37.93 6.43
CA ASP A 145 10.92 -38.14 7.42
C ASP A 145 10.68 -37.28 8.66
N VAL A 146 9.92 -37.85 9.61
CA VAL A 146 9.64 -37.27 10.92
C VAL A 146 10.89 -37.22 11.82
N SER A 147 11.96 -37.97 11.49
CA SER A 147 13.21 -37.94 12.27
C SER A 147 13.92 -36.60 12.15
N SER A 148 13.69 -35.84 11.07
CA SER A 148 14.22 -34.49 10.87
C SER A 148 13.61 -33.45 11.81
N MET A 149 12.39 -33.67 12.32
CA MET A 149 11.70 -32.74 13.23
C MET A 149 12.20 -32.80 14.68
N TYR A 150 12.93 -33.86 15.05
CA TYR A 150 13.45 -34.08 16.40
C TYR A 150 14.96 -33.76 16.55
N ARG A 151 15.59 -33.18 15.53
CA ARG A 151 16.98 -32.72 15.66
C ARG A 151 17.02 -31.50 16.57
N GLU A 152 17.87 -31.55 17.58
CA GLU A 152 18.27 -30.35 18.33
C GLU A 152 18.77 -29.32 17.31
N ILE A 153 18.17 -28.13 17.33
CA ILE A 153 18.54 -27.05 16.43
C ILE A 153 19.95 -26.63 16.85
N GLU A 154 20.93 -26.82 15.96
CA GLU A 154 22.29 -26.35 16.20
C GLU A 154 22.24 -24.85 16.52
N GLU A 155 22.77 -24.47 17.69
CA GLU A 155 22.96 -23.07 18.05
C GLU A 155 24.00 -22.49 17.09
N PHE A 156 23.52 -21.71 16.11
CA PHE A 156 24.40 -20.98 15.20
C PHE A 156 25.15 -19.90 15.98
N GLU A 157 26.41 -19.69 15.64
CA GLU A 157 27.18 -18.56 16.15
C GLU A 157 26.42 -17.24 15.90
N GLU A 158 26.43 -16.35 16.88
CA GLU A 158 25.81 -15.04 16.76
C GLU A 158 26.42 -14.29 15.56
N ARG A 159 25.61 -14.09 14.52
CA ARG A 159 26.04 -13.37 13.32
C ARG A 159 26.15 -11.88 13.64
N GLU A 160 27.31 -11.29 13.36
CA GLU A 160 27.48 -9.84 13.46
C GLU A 160 26.48 -9.07 12.58
N TRP A 161 25.94 -7.98 13.13
CA TRP A 161 25.03 -7.13 12.40
C TRP A 161 25.76 -6.35 11.30
N VAL A 162 25.39 -6.60 10.05
CA VAL A 162 25.97 -5.90 8.90
C VAL A 162 25.33 -4.52 8.78
N LYS A 163 26.16 -3.48 8.63
CA LYS A 163 25.68 -2.12 8.41
C LYS A 163 24.98 -2.00 7.07
N PHE A 164 23.89 -1.25 7.05
CA PHE A 164 23.16 -0.93 5.83
C PHE A 164 24.03 -0.12 4.87
N SER A 165 24.04 -0.55 3.62
CA SER A 165 24.64 0.14 2.49
C SER A 165 23.64 1.11 1.84
N VAL A 166 24.15 2.12 1.15
CA VAL A 166 23.33 3.04 0.35
C VAL A 166 22.59 2.28 -0.78
N GLN A 167 23.20 1.22 -1.32
CA GLN A 167 22.60 0.41 -2.37
C GLN A 167 21.35 -0.34 -1.87
N GLU A 168 21.38 -0.88 -0.66
CA GLU A 168 20.20 -1.51 -0.04
C GLU A 168 19.07 -0.50 0.17
N PHE A 169 19.40 0.76 0.51
CA PHE A 169 18.41 1.83 0.58
C PHE A 169 17.76 2.11 -0.78
N HIS A 170 18.55 2.17 -1.86
CA HIS A 170 18.02 2.31 -3.23
C HIS A 170 17.08 1.15 -3.58
N ASP A 171 17.48 -0.09 -3.31
CA ASP A 171 16.71 -1.27 -3.65
C ASP A 171 15.41 -1.38 -2.83
N ALA A 172 15.46 -1.02 -1.55
CA ALA A 172 14.28 -0.93 -0.69
C ALA A 172 13.25 0.08 -1.26
N VAL A 173 13.69 1.32 -1.55
CA VAL A 173 12.79 2.36 -2.06
C VAL A 173 12.29 2.04 -3.49
N LYS A 174 13.10 1.36 -4.30
CA LYS A 174 12.70 0.88 -5.64
C LYS A 174 11.51 -0.07 -5.55
N ASN A 175 11.55 -1.02 -4.62
CA ASN A 175 10.51 -2.03 -4.42
C ASN A 175 9.21 -1.47 -3.80
N CYS A 176 9.27 -0.32 -3.11
CA CYS A 176 8.09 0.31 -2.54
C CYS A 176 7.09 0.80 -3.60
N ALA A 177 5.79 0.54 -3.39
CA ALA A 177 4.74 1.02 -4.30
C ALA A 177 4.53 2.54 -4.16
N LYS A 178 4.49 3.26 -5.28
CA LYS A 178 4.33 4.74 -5.32
C LYS A 178 3.03 5.25 -4.66
N ASN A 179 1.97 4.44 -4.64
CA ASN A 179 0.61 4.90 -4.34
C ASN A 179 0.10 4.46 -2.96
N THR A 180 0.99 4.06 -2.04
CA THR A 180 0.58 3.74 -0.68
C THR A 180 0.14 5.00 0.08
N ALA A 181 -0.61 4.79 1.16
CA ALA A 181 -0.87 5.87 2.10
C ALA A 181 0.46 6.29 2.75
N PRO A 182 0.70 7.60 2.93
CA PRO A 182 1.86 8.08 3.68
C PRO A 182 1.73 7.70 5.16
N GLY A 183 2.87 7.69 5.86
CA GLY A 183 2.92 7.49 7.30
C GLY A 183 2.43 8.71 8.09
N PRO A 184 2.60 8.69 9.42
CA PRO A 184 2.32 9.84 10.29
C PRO A 184 3.14 11.10 9.95
N ASP A 185 4.28 10.91 9.28
CA ASP A 185 5.16 11.95 8.73
C ASP A 185 4.59 12.62 7.48
N HIS A 186 3.48 12.12 6.93
CA HIS A 186 2.84 12.58 5.70
C HIS A 186 3.70 12.47 4.43
N VAL A 187 4.89 11.86 4.52
CA VAL A 187 5.78 11.63 3.37
C VAL A 187 5.35 10.34 2.66
N SER A 188 5.14 10.42 1.34
CA SER A 188 4.74 9.27 0.53
C SER A 188 5.93 8.63 -0.18
N TRP A 189 5.81 7.36 -0.59
CA TRP A 189 6.86 6.69 -1.38
C TRP A 189 7.18 7.38 -2.72
N ARG A 190 6.26 8.21 -3.25
CA ARG A 190 6.57 9.06 -4.42
C ARG A 190 7.65 10.09 -4.10
N LEU A 191 7.58 10.72 -2.94
CA LEU A 191 8.55 11.71 -2.49
C LEU A 191 9.89 11.03 -2.16
N TRP A 192 9.85 9.91 -1.43
CA TRP A 192 11.05 9.10 -1.15
C TRP A 192 11.81 8.68 -2.41
N LYS A 193 11.12 8.21 -3.46
CA LYS A 193 11.76 7.88 -4.74
C LYS A 193 12.45 9.07 -5.41
N ARG A 194 12.07 10.31 -5.06
CA ARG A 194 12.73 11.52 -5.53
C ARG A 194 13.89 11.92 -4.60
N PHE A 195 13.73 11.79 -3.29
CA PHE A 195 14.81 12.03 -2.32
C PHE A 195 16.02 11.13 -2.56
N VAL A 196 15.76 9.89 -2.98
CA VAL A 196 16.78 8.92 -3.36
C VAL A 196 17.64 9.37 -4.57
N THR A 197 17.23 10.40 -5.32
CA THR A 197 18.10 10.96 -6.38
C THR A 197 19.18 11.91 -5.86
N ASP A 198 19.10 12.33 -4.61
CA ASP A 198 20.10 13.16 -3.95
C ASP A 198 21.01 12.30 -3.07
N ASP A 199 22.30 12.25 -3.42
CA ASP A 199 23.29 11.43 -2.74
C ASP A 199 23.48 11.85 -1.26
N THR A 200 23.33 13.15 -0.97
CA THR A 200 23.47 13.66 0.40
C THR A 200 22.36 13.15 1.32
N VAL A 201 21.14 13.04 0.79
CA VAL A 201 19.99 12.49 1.53
C VAL A 201 20.18 10.99 1.74
N CYS A 202 20.67 10.27 0.72
CA CYS A 202 20.92 8.84 0.82
C CYS A 202 21.98 8.51 1.88
N GLN A 203 23.09 9.24 1.90
CA GLN A 203 24.14 9.08 2.91
C GLN A 203 23.64 9.42 4.31
N PHE A 204 22.89 10.52 4.46
CA PHE A 204 22.32 10.92 5.75
C PHE A 204 21.35 9.87 6.32
N VAL A 205 20.39 9.41 5.52
CA VAL A 205 19.41 8.40 5.95
C VAL A 205 20.08 7.07 6.29
N THR A 206 21.06 6.65 5.51
CA THR A 206 21.84 5.43 5.78
C THR A 206 22.65 5.57 7.08
N LYS A 207 23.22 6.74 7.34
CA LYS A 207 23.93 7.03 8.59
C LYS A 207 23.00 6.96 9.80
N VAL A 208 21.81 7.56 9.71
CA VAL A 208 20.79 7.51 10.77
C VAL A 208 20.33 6.07 11.00
N ALA A 209 20.05 5.32 9.93
CA ALA A 209 19.63 3.92 10.04
C ALA A 209 20.70 3.07 10.76
N ASN A 210 21.96 3.22 10.37
CA ASN A 210 23.06 2.52 11.04
C ASN A 210 23.25 2.95 12.49
N ALA A 211 23.00 4.21 12.84
CA ALA A 211 23.08 4.68 14.22
C ALA A 211 21.94 4.14 15.11
N CYS A 212 20.77 3.83 14.54
CA CYS A 212 19.62 3.33 15.29
C CYS A 212 19.61 1.81 15.49
N PHE A 213 20.27 1.06 14.62
CA PHE A 213 20.30 -0.41 14.65
C PHE A 213 21.65 -1.00 15.09
N CYS A 214 22.62 -0.16 15.47
CA CYS A 214 23.87 -0.58 16.13
C CYS A 214 23.76 -0.54 17.66
#